data_AF-A0A2V8PFQ1-F1
#
_entry.id   AF-A0A2V8PFQ1-F1
#
_cell.length_a   1.000
_cell.length_b   1.000
_cell.length_c   1.000
_cell.angle_alpha   90.00
_cell.angle_beta   90.00
_cell.angle_gamma   90.00
#
_symmetry.space_group_name_H-M   'P 1'
#
loop_
_entity.id
_entity.type
_entity.pdbx_description
1 polymer ?
#
loop_
_entity_poly.entity_id
_entity_poly.type
_entity_poly.pdbx_seq_one_letter_code
_entity_poly.pdbx_strand_id
1 'polypeptide(L)'
;MKELGLELVGKRRTRFANDSVEDLDVTEAVGIEIDGRRTTEDTLVVGSEVLIGQTVLESLDLLVDCIRQRVIPNPAHPDQPIINMR
;
A
#
# COMPACT_ATOMS: atom_id res chain seq x y z
N MET A 1 3.43 -1.51 -15.31
CA MET A 1 3.75 -0.07 -15.48
C MET A 1 3.11 0.51 -16.73
N LYS A 2 3.50 0.07 -17.94
CA LYS A 2 2.96 0.64 -19.19
C LYS A 2 1.43 0.60 -19.31
N GLU A 3 0.79 -0.42 -18.76
CA GLU A 3 -0.68 -0.56 -18.75
C GLU A 3 -1.39 0.38 -17.78
N LEU A 4 -0.70 0.82 -16.70
CA LEU A 4 -1.21 1.80 -15.74
C LEU A 4 -0.79 3.24 -16.10
N GLY A 5 0.11 3.41 -17.07
CA GLY A 5 0.59 4.72 -17.53
C GLY A 5 1.46 5.49 -16.52
N LEU A 6 1.92 4.84 -15.45
CA LEU A 6 2.67 5.50 -14.36
C LEU A 6 4.12 5.78 -14.75
N GLU A 7 4.60 6.96 -14.40
CA GLU A 7 6.00 7.36 -14.51
C GLU A 7 6.86 6.80 -13.37
N LEU A 8 8.16 6.60 -13.66
CA LEU A 8 9.17 6.27 -12.66
C LEU A 8 9.84 7.54 -12.15
N VAL A 9 9.85 7.74 -10.84
CA VAL A 9 10.34 8.97 -10.20
C VAL A 9 11.63 8.77 -9.40
N GLY A 10 12.09 7.52 -9.24
CA GLY A 10 13.35 7.25 -8.55
C GLY A 10 13.62 5.78 -8.31
N LYS A 11 14.57 5.52 -7.40
CA LYS A 11 14.89 4.19 -6.89
C LYS A 11 14.92 4.15 -5.37
N ARG A 12 14.62 2.99 -4.80
CA ARG A 12 14.65 2.73 -3.36
C ARG A 12 15.44 1.46 -3.06
N ARG A 13 16.40 1.55 -2.15
CA ARG A 13 17.10 0.37 -1.61
C ARG A 13 16.18 -0.40 -0.68
N THR A 14 15.89 -1.64 -1.02
CA THR A 14 14.90 -2.48 -0.32
C THR A 14 15.52 -3.83 0.04
N ARG A 15 15.21 -4.31 1.25
CA ARG A 15 15.59 -5.65 1.71
C ARG A 15 14.37 -6.56 1.65
N PHE A 16 14.52 -7.73 1.05
CA PHE A 16 13.50 -8.77 0.99
C PHE A 16 13.60 -9.74 2.16
N ALA A 17 12.57 -10.58 2.33
CA ALA A 17 12.51 -11.58 3.39
C ALA A 17 13.60 -12.67 3.30
N ASN A 18 14.20 -12.86 2.12
CA ASN A 18 15.34 -13.76 1.90
C ASN A 18 16.70 -13.06 2.11
N ASP A 19 16.72 -11.93 2.81
CA ASP A 19 17.86 -11.06 3.09
C ASP A 19 18.53 -10.40 1.87
N SER A 20 18.06 -10.67 0.65
CA SER A 20 18.54 -9.97 -0.54
C SER A 20 18.22 -8.47 -0.47
N VAL A 21 19.10 -7.67 -1.07
CA VAL A 21 18.95 -6.21 -1.12
C VAL A 21 19.04 -5.77 -2.57
N GLU A 22 18.03 -5.04 -3.04
CA GLU A 22 17.95 -4.55 -4.41
C GLU A 22 17.52 -3.08 -4.43
N ASP A 23 17.98 -2.34 -5.45
CA ASP A 23 17.52 -0.97 -5.70
C ASP A 23 16.35 -1.01 -6.69
N LEU A 24 15.14 -0.93 -6.16
CA LEU A 24 13.87 -1.06 -6.90
C LEU A 24 13.40 0.28 -7.45
N ASP A 25 12.69 0.26 -8.57
CA ASP A 25 12.09 1.45 -9.15
C ASP A 25 10.91 1.94 -8.30
N VAL A 26 10.77 3.26 -8.20
CA VAL A 26 9.70 3.96 -7.49
C VAL A 26 8.81 4.65 -8.53
N THR A 27 7.51 4.49 -8.41
CA THR A 27 6.52 5.15 -9.27
C THR A 27 6.22 6.55 -8.76
N GLU A 28 5.66 7.40 -9.62
CA GLU A 28 4.90 8.55 -9.14
C GLU A 28 3.75 8.11 -8.20
N ALA A 29 3.18 9.08 -7.49
CA ALA A 29 2.17 8.82 -6.49
C ALA A 29 0.91 8.16 -7.12
N VAL A 30 0.50 7.01 -6.59
CA VAL A 30 -0.61 6.21 -7.10
C VAL A 30 -1.83 6.40 -6.21
N GLY A 31 -2.97 6.71 -6.82
CA GLY A 31 -4.26 6.71 -6.13
C GLY A 31 -4.72 5.28 -5.85
N ILE A 32 -5.02 4.96 -4.59
CA ILE A 32 -5.44 3.63 -4.15
C ILE A 32 -6.80 3.76 -3.48
N GLU A 33 -7.76 2.95 -3.91
CA GLU A 33 -9.10 2.87 -3.32
C GLU A 33 -9.41 1.43 -2.89
N ILE A 34 -9.76 1.25 -1.61
CA ILE A 34 -10.14 -0.03 -1.03
C ILE A 34 -11.36 0.21 -0.12
N ASP A 35 -12.42 -0.55 -0.35
CA ASP A 35 -13.68 -0.46 0.42
C ASP A 35 -14.25 0.97 0.51
N GLY A 36 -14.20 1.71 -0.60
CA GLY A 36 -14.66 3.10 -0.70
C GLY A 36 -13.77 4.13 0.02
N ARG A 37 -12.63 3.72 0.58
CA ARG A 37 -11.65 4.58 1.23
C ARG A 37 -10.47 4.83 0.30
N ARG A 38 -9.97 6.06 0.24
CA ARG A 38 -8.94 6.47 -0.72
C ARG A 38 -7.70 7.08 -0.06
N THR A 39 -6.53 6.68 -0.55
CA THR A 39 -5.22 7.28 -0.22
C THR A 39 -4.40 7.47 -1.50
N THR A 40 -3.26 8.15 -1.40
CA THR A 40 -2.28 8.29 -2.48
C THR A 40 -0.88 8.04 -1.91
N GLU A 41 -0.12 7.15 -2.55
CA GLU A 41 1.19 6.71 -2.04
C GLU A 41 2.18 6.52 -3.21
N ASP A 42 3.46 6.80 -2.97
CA ASP A 42 4.54 6.35 -3.86
C ASP A 42 4.68 4.83 -3.76
N THR A 43 4.80 4.13 -4.88
CA THR A 43 4.83 2.65 -4.88
C THR A 43 6.15 2.08 -5.41
N LEU A 44 6.51 0.89 -4.95
CA LEU A 44 7.67 0.13 -5.42
C LEU A 44 7.24 -0.84 -6.52
N VAL A 45 7.98 -0.89 -7.62
CA VAL A 45 7.75 -1.87 -8.69
C VAL A 45 8.45 -3.18 -8.33
N VAL A 46 7.67 -4.18 -7.93
CA VAL A 46 8.18 -5.49 -7.48
C VAL A 46 7.35 -6.64 -8.04
N GLY A 47 8.04 -7.68 -8.53
CA GLY A 47 7.42 -8.96 -8.86
C GLY A 47 6.25 -8.85 -9.86
N SER A 48 5.30 -9.77 -9.73
CA SER A 48 4.10 -9.86 -10.57
C SER A 48 2.78 -9.68 -9.81
N GLU A 49 2.85 -9.52 -8.49
CA GLU A 49 1.69 -9.41 -7.60
C GLU A 49 1.73 -8.07 -6.85
N VAL A 50 0.56 -7.44 -6.72
CA VAL A 50 0.43 -6.18 -5.98
C VAL A 50 0.42 -6.51 -4.49
N LEU A 51 1.34 -5.89 -3.75
CA LEU A 51 1.40 -6.00 -2.30
C LEU A 51 0.93 -4.70 -1.66
N ILE A 52 -0.09 -4.79 -0.81
CA ILE A 52 -0.57 -3.68 0.01
C ILE A 52 0.13 -3.74 1.36
N GLY A 53 1.04 -2.79 1.59
CA GLY A 53 1.81 -2.68 2.82
C GLY A 53 1.09 -1.93 3.94
N GLN A 54 1.78 -1.81 5.08
CA GLN A 54 1.25 -1.16 6.29
C GLN A 54 0.83 0.30 6.04
N THR A 55 1.59 1.08 5.26
CA THR A 55 1.29 2.50 5.04
C THR A 55 -0.12 2.70 4.48
N VAL A 56 -0.51 1.92 3.46
CA VAL A 56 -1.86 1.99 2.87
C VAL A 56 -2.91 1.52 3.88
N LEU A 57 -2.66 0.41 4.59
CA LEU A 57 -3.60 -0.11 5.58
C LEU A 57 -3.85 0.89 6.72
N GLU A 58 -2.81 1.58 7.17
CA GLU A 58 -2.87 2.59 8.23
C GLU A 58 -3.55 3.88 7.74
N SER A 59 -3.15 4.39 6.58
CA SER A 59 -3.77 5.59 5.95
C SER A 59 -5.27 5.40 5.71
N LEU A 60 -5.70 4.18 5.37
CA LEU A 60 -7.11 3.85 5.16
C LEU A 60 -7.83 3.33 6.42
N ASP A 61 -7.11 3.19 7.55
CA ASP A 61 -7.63 2.63 8.80
C ASP A 61 -8.36 1.29 8.58
N LEU A 62 -7.67 0.39 7.89
CA LEU A 62 -8.11 -0.95 7.56
C LEU A 62 -7.43 -1.98 8.46
N LEU A 63 -8.16 -3.03 8.80
CA LEU A 63 -7.67 -4.17 9.57
C LEU A 63 -7.65 -5.43 8.71
N VAL A 64 -6.61 -6.25 8.90
CA VAL A 64 -6.51 -7.57 8.27
C VAL A 64 -7.17 -8.61 9.17
N ASP A 65 -8.29 -9.19 8.74
CA ASP A 65 -8.93 -10.35 9.36
C ASP A 65 -8.27 -11.62 8.80
N CYS A 66 -7.17 -12.05 9.42
CA CYS A 66 -6.41 -13.23 8.99
C CYS A 66 -7.22 -14.52 9.01
N ILE A 67 -8.20 -14.65 9.92
CA ILE A 67 -9.03 -15.86 10.06
C ILE A 67 -9.97 -15.98 8.86
N ARG A 68 -10.57 -14.88 8.42
CA ARG A 68 -11.48 -14.85 7.26
C ARG A 68 -10.80 -14.45 5.96
N GLN A 69 -9.47 -14.29 5.97
CA GLN A 69 -8.63 -13.91 4.83
C GLN A 69 -9.17 -12.69 4.07
N ARG A 70 -9.51 -11.63 4.80
CA ARG A 70 -10.08 -10.40 4.21
C ARG A 70 -9.50 -9.16 4.88
N VAL A 71 -9.56 -8.05 4.16
CA VAL A 71 -9.34 -6.71 4.71
C VAL A 71 -10.71 -6.09 5.00
N ILE A 72 -10.85 -5.46 6.16
CA ILE A 72 -12.09 -4.81 6.59
C ILE A 72 -11.80 -3.39 7.10
N PRO A 73 -12.77 -2.47 7.04
CA PRO A 73 -12.77 -1.26 7.85
C PRO A 73 -12.49 -1.56 9.30
N ASN A 74 -11.75 -0.70 9.97
CA ASN A 74 -11.67 -0.72 11.42
C ASN A 74 -13.09 -0.66 12.02
N PRO A 75 -13.56 -1.68 12.77
CA PRO A 75 -14.90 -1.69 13.35
C PRO A 75 -15.16 -0.54 14.33
N ALA A 76 -14.10 0.07 14.88
CA ALA A 76 -14.23 1.25 15.73
C ALA A 76 -14.57 2.52 14.92
N HIS A 77 -14.22 2.55 13.63
CA HIS A 77 -14.41 3.70 12.74
C HIS A 77 -15.03 3.23 11.41
N PRO A 78 -16.30 2.77 11.41
CA PRO A 78 -16.90 2.15 10.23
C PRO A 78 -17.03 3.09 9.04
N ASP A 79 -17.35 4.37 9.29
CA ASP A 79 -17.73 5.31 8.24
C ASP A 79 -16.54 5.96 7.54
N GLN A 80 -15.45 6.24 8.26
CA GLN A 80 -14.28 6.95 7.72
C GLN A 80 -12.99 6.60 8.47
N PRO A 81 -11.81 6.74 7.82
CA PRO A 81 -10.53 6.60 8.49
C PRO A 81 -10.31 7.64 9.60
N ILE A 82 -9.68 7.23 10.69
CA ILE A 82 -9.21 8.13 11.75
C ILE A 82 -7.67 8.11 11.81
N ILE A 83 -7.05 9.24 11.50
CA ILE A 83 -5.59 9.41 11.62
C ILE A 83 -5.29 9.98 13.01
N ASN A 84 -4.70 9.16 13.86
CA ASN A 84 -4.26 9.58 15.17
C ASN A 84 -2.89 10.25 15.06
N MET A 85 -2.84 11.58 15.15
CA MET A 85 -1.58 12.30 15.29
C MET A 85 -1.16 12.32 16.77
N ARG A 86 0.02 11.80 17.07
CA ARG A 86 0.66 11.84 18.39
C ARG A 86 1.99 12.57 18.31
#